data_AF-A0A6G9Y4Q2-F1
#
_entry.id   AF-A0A6G9Y4Q2-F1
#
_cell.length_a   1.000
_cell.length_b   1.000
_cell.length_c   1.000
_cell.angle_alpha   90.00
_cell.angle_beta   90.00
_cell.angle_gamma   90.00
#
_symmetry.space_group_name_H-M   'P 1'
#
loop_
_entity.id
_entity.type
_entity.pdbx_description
1 polymer ?
#
loop_
_entity_poly.entity_id
_entity_poly.type
_entity_poly.pdbx_seq_one_letter_code
_entity_poly.pdbx_strand_id
1 'polypeptide(L)'
;MTETNSDTTEFAPITTQAEFDAAISERITRVRNRYADYDELKTQAARVEQIEAEHATALAAAVARAEAAESRVGELEASALRLEVATAAGVPVGLLHGATREELEQSAATLNAFRATAARVEPDPNQGRTNATGASSGRFDPRTLFPHI
;
A
#
# COMPACT_ATOMS: atom_id res chain seq x y z
N MET A 1 -71.09 -5.58 12.80
CA MET A 1 -69.81 -6.14 13.26
C MET A 1 -69.52 -5.50 14.61
N THR A 2 -69.78 -6.18 15.73
CA THR A 2 -69.51 -5.66 17.07
C THR A 2 -68.37 -6.48 17.67
N GLU A 3 -67.18 -5.89 17.73
CA GLU A 3 -66.03 -6.45 18.44
C GLU A 3 -66.23 -6.24 19.94
N THR A 4 -66.32 -7.31 20.70
CA THR A 4 -66.35 -7.29 22.17
C THR A 4 -64.91 -7.46 22.66
N ASN A 5 -64.24 -6.36 23.00
CA ASN A 5 -62.99 -6.39 23.76
C ASN A 5 -63.32 -6.75 25.22
N SER A 6 -63.19 -8.03 25.57
CA SER A 6 -63.55 -8.61 26.87
C SER A 6 -62.36 -8.75 27.82
N ASP A 7 -61.63 -7.67 28.09
CA ASP A 7 -60.46 -7.72 28.99
C ASP A 7 -60.47 -6.59 30.04
N THR A 8 -61.66 -6.22 30.50
CA THR A 8 -61.83 -5.30 31.63
C THR A 8 -61.84 -6.10 32.93
N THR A 9 -60.67 -6.32 33.51
CA THR A 9 -60.55 -6.84 34.88
C THR A 9 -61.28 -5.87 35.82
N GLU A 10 -62.42 -6.26 36.38
CA GLU A 10 -63.17 -5.44 37.34
C GLU A 10 -62.34 -5.23 38.62
N PHE A 11 -62.37 -4.02 39.18
CA PHE A 11 -61.59 -3.69 40.36
C PHE A 11 -62.04 -4.52 41.57
N ALA A 12 -61.16 -5.39 42.07
CA ALA A 12 -61.36 -6.14 43.30
C ALA A 12 -60.59 -5.45 44.45
N PRO A 13 -61.29 -4.85 45.44
CA PRO A 13 -60.61 -4.25 46.59
C PRO A 13 -59.93 -5.31 47.45
N ILE A 14 -58.70 -5.04 47.86
CA ILE A 14 -57.96 -5.84 48.84
C ILE A 14 -58.53 -5.54 50.22
N THR A 15 -59.08 -6.54 50.89
CA THR A 15 -59.77 -6.39 52.18
C THR A 15 -59.01 -7.00 53.34
N THR A 16 -57.96 -7.78 53.05
CA THR A 16 -57.13 -8.45 54.05
C THR A 16 -55.64 -8.24 53.81
N GLN A 17 -54.84 -8.36 54.87
CA GLN A 17 -53.37 -8.29 54.76
C GLN A 17 -52.81 -9.43 53.90
N ALA A 18 -53.41 -10.62 53.97
CA ALA A 18 -52.98 -11.77 53.17
C ALA A 18 -53.19 -11.53 51.66
N GLU A 19 -54.31 -10.91 51.27
CA GLU A 19 -54.57 -10.51 49.88
C GLU A 19 -53.57 -9.44 49.41
N PHE A 20 -53.21 -8.49 50.28
CA PHE A 20 -52.19 -7.49 49.99
C PHE A 20 -50.83 -8.14 49.72
N ASP A 21 -50.36 -8.97 50.65
CA ASP A 21 -49.05 -9.63 50.55
C ASP A 21 -48.97 -10.54 49.33
N ALA A 22 -50.07 -11.23 48.99
CA ALA A 22 -50.17 -12.06 47.79
C ALA A 22 -50.07 -11.22 46.51
N ALA A 23 -50.83 -10.13 46.40
CA ALA A 23 -50.82 -9.24 45.24
C ALA A 23 -49.43 -8.60 45.02
N ILE A 24 -48.75 -8.19 46.10
CA ILE A 24 -47.40 -7.66 46.05
C ILE A 24 -46.40 -8.73 45.63
N SER A 25 -46.47 -9.94 46.20
CA SER A 25 -45.59 -11.05 45.86
C SER A 25 -45.71 -11.47 44.40
N GLU A 26 -46.93 -11.52 43.88
CA GLU A 26 -47.20 -11.79 42.47
C GLU A 26 -46.60 -10.70 41.57
N ARG A 27 -46.78 -9.42 41.94
CA ARG A 27 -46.20 -8.29 41.21
C ARG A 27 -44.68 -8.35 41.18
N ILE A 28 -44.04 -8.64 42.30
CA ILE A 28 -42.58 -8.77 42.41
C ILE A 28 -42.08 -9.94 41.55
N THR A 29 -42.75 -11.08 41.60
CA THR A 29 -42.39 -12.27 40.80
C THR A 29 -42.49 -11.97 39.32
N ARG A 30 -43.58 -11.34 38.87
CA ARG A 30 -43.75 -10.92 37.48
C ARG A 30 -42.66 -9.95 37.02
N VAL A 31 -42.25 -9.00 37.88
CA VAL A 31 -41.16 -8.07 37.57
C VAL A 31 -39.81 -8.78 37.50
N ARG A 32 -39.51 -9.67 38.45
CA ARG A 32 -38.25 -10.46 38.42
C ARG A 32 -38.16 -11.33 37.16
N ASN A 33 -39.24 -12.02 36.82
CA ASN A 33 -39.29 -12.86 35.63
C ASN A 33 -39.13 -12.06 34.33
N ARG A 34 -39.60 -10.80 34.30
CA ARG A 34 -39.47 -9.92 33.13
C ARG A 34 -38.02 -9.53 32.82
N TYR A 35 -37.13 -9.59 33.81
CA TYR A 35 -35.73 -9.16 33.68
C TYR A 35 -34.74 -10.27 34.06
N ALA A 36 -35.18 -11.52 34.09
CA ALA A 36 -34.35 -12.64 34.52
C ALA A 36 -33.14 -12.87 33.60
N ASP A 37 -33.25 -12.48 32.33
CA ASP A 37 -32.25 -12.57 31.28
C ASP A 37 -31.35 -11.33 31.14
N TYR A 38 -31.66 -10.25 31.85
CA TYR A 38 -31.01 -8.96 31.65
C TYR A 38 -29.49 -9.01 31.92
N ASP A 39 -29.08 -9.67 33.01
CA ASP A 39 -27.67 -9.81 33.37
C ASP A 39 -26.91 -10.68 32.36
N GLU A 40 -27.57 -11.70 31.80
CA GLU A 40 -26.99 -12.54 30.76
C GLU A 40 -26.82 -11.77 29.45
N LEU A 41 -27.85 -11.05 29.00
CA LEU A 41 -27.80 -10.20 27.81
C LEU A 41 -26.72 -9.12 27.92
N LYS A 42 -26.60 -8.49 29.10
CA LYS A 42 -25.54 -7.51 29.36
C LYS A 42 -24.15 -8.12 29.26
N THR A 43 -23.97 -9.33 29.78
CA THR A 43 -22.70 -10.06 29.71
C THR A 43 -22.36 -10.47 28.28
N GLN A 44 -23.36 -10.95 27.52
CA GLN A 44 -23.18 -11.30 26.11
C GLN A 44 -22.84 -10.07 25.27
N ALA A 45 -23.53 -8.94 25.47
CA ALA A 45 -23.23 -7.70 24.76
C ALA A 45 -21.80 -7.23 25.01
N ALA A 46 -21.35 -7.18 26.26
CA ALA A 46 -19.98 -6.80 26.59
C ALA A 46 -18.94 -7.76 25.95
N ARG A 47 -19.25 -9.06 25.89
CA ARG A 47 -18.37 -10.05 25.24
C ARG A 47 -18.32 -9.87 23.74
N VAL A 48 -19.44 -9.57 23.09
CA VAL A 48 -19.50 -9.29 21.65
C VAL A 48 -18.68 -8.04 21.34
N GLU A 49 -18.87 -6.95 22.09
CA GLU A 49 -18.07 -5.73 21.92
C GLU A 49 -16.56 -5.98 22.06
N GLN A 50 -16.16 -6.79 23.05
CA GLN A 50 -14.75 -7.18 23.22
C GLN A 50 -14.24 -7.98 22.02
N ILE A 51 -14.98 -8.99 21.58
CA ILE A 51 -14.61 -9.83 20.44
C ILE A 51 -14.51 -8.98 19.17
N GLU A 52 -15.47 -8.08 18.93
CA GLU A 52 -15.44 -7.18 17.77
C GLU A 52 -14.20 -6.28 17.77
N ALA A 53 -13.83 -5.73 18.92
CA ALA A 53 -12.61 -4.92 19.04
C ALA A 53 -11.32 -5.72 18.79
N GLU A 54 -11.24 -6.94 19.34
CA GLU A 54 -10.11 -7.86 19.12
C GLU A 54 -10.03 -8.30 17.65
N HIS A 55 -11.16 -8.66 17.04
CA HIS A 55 -11.25 -9.07 15.66
C HIS A 55 -10.91 -7.93 14.69
N ALA A 56 -11.39 -6.71 14.93
CA ALA A 56 -11.05 -5.55 14.10
C ALA A 56 -9.54 -5.30 14.09
N THR A 57 -8.90 -5.39 15.27
CA THR A 57 -7.45 -5.21 15.41
C THR A 57 -6.68 -6.34 14.71
N ALA A 58 -7.10 -7.59 14.90
CA ALA A 58 -6.49 -8.75 14.27
C ALA A 58 -6.63 -8.71 12.74
N LEU A 59 -7.80 -8.31 12.23
CA LEU A 59 -8.08 -8.17 10.80
C LEU A 59 -7.24 -7.07 10.17
N ALA A 60 -7.15 -5.89 10.80
CA ALA A 60 -6.27 -4.82 10.32
C ALA A 60 -4.80 -5.27 10.24
N ALA A 61 -4.32 -5.99 11.27
CA ALA A 61 -2.96 -6.53 11.27
C ALA A 61 -2.74 -7.65 10.24
N ALA A 62 -3.78 -8.42 9.89
CA ALA A 62 -3.71 -9.42 8.84
C ALA A 62 -3.65 -8.77 7.44
N VAL A 63 -4.50 -7.77 7.20
CA VAL A 63 -4.52 -6.99 5.94
C VAL A 63 -3.18 -6.31 5.71
N ALA A 64 -2.64 -5.61 6.71
CA ALA A 64 -1.35 -4.94 6.57
C ALA A 64 -0.20 -5.92 6.25
N ARG A 65 -0.24 -7.15 6.78
CA ARG A 65 0.75 -8.19 6.43
C ARG A 65 0.54 -8.72 5.02
N ALA A 66 -0.71 -8.88 4.58
CA ALA A 66 -1.03 -9.31 3.23
C ALA A 66 -0.55 -8.28 2.20
N GLU A 67 -0.88 -7.00 2.38
CA GLU A 67 -0.43 -5.91 1.50
C GLU A 67 1.10 -5.83 1.42
N ALA A 68 1.79 -5.97 2.55
CA ALA A 68 3.25 -5.98 2.58
C ALA A 68 3.84 -7.20 1.84
N ALA A 69 3.18 -8.36 1.93
CA ALA A 69 3.60 -9.56 1.22
C ALA A 69 3.35 -9.44 -0.30
N GLU A 70 2.18 -8.95 -0.69
CA GLU A 70 1.82 -8.69 -2.09
C GLU A 70 2.75 -7.66 -2.73
N SER A 71 3.09 -6.58 -2.02
CA SER A 71 4.06 -5.59 -2.48
C SER A 71 5.43 -6.21 -2.74
N ARG A 72 5.94 -7.04 -1.82
CA ARG A 72 7.21 -7.75 -1.99
C ARG A 72 7.17 -8.72 -3.17
N VAL A 73 6.07 -9.45 -3.35
CA VAL A 73 5.89 -10.35 -4.49
C VAL A 73 5.92 -9.55 -5.79
N GLY A 74 5.19 -8.45 -5.88
CA GLY A 74 5.19 -7.58 -7.07
C GLY A 74 6.57 -7.00 -7.39
N GLU A 75 7.35 -6.59 -6.37
CA GLU A 75 8.73 -6.14 -6.56
C GLU A 75 9.64 -7.26 -7.08
N LEU A 76 9.52 -8.46 -6.51
CA LEU A 76 10.30 -9.62 -6.94
C LEU A 76 9.95 -10.03 -8.38
N GLU A 77 8.66 -10.10 -8.71
CA GLU A 77 8.17 -10.39 -10.06
C GLU A 77 8.66 -9.35 -11.07
N ALA A 78 8.57 -8.06 -10.75
CA ALA A 78 9.09 -6.99 -11.60
C ALA A 78 10.61 -7.08 -11.77
N SER A 79 11.35 -7.40 -10.70
CA SER A 79 12.81 -7.58 -10.78
C SER A 79 13.20 -8.78 -11.64
N ALA A 80 12.47 -9.89 -11.52
CA ALA A 80 12.68 -11.10 -12.30
C ALA A 80 12.38 -10.85 -13.78
N LEU A 81 11.29 -10.16 -14.09
CA LEU A 81 10.94 -9.77 -15.45
C LEU A 81 12.03 -8.88 -16.09
N ARG A 82 12.53 -7.88 -15.34
CA ARG A 82 13.65 -7.04 -15.82
C ARG A 82 14.90 -7.85 -16.10
N LEU A 83 15.23 -8.81 -15.23
CA LEU A 83 16.37 -9.70 -15.44
C LEU A 83 16.19 -10.59 -16.65
N GLU A 84 15.00 -11.17 -16.84
CA GLU A 84 14.65 -12.00 -18.00
C GLU A 84 14.85 -11.21 -19.30
N VAL A 85 14.27 -10.01 -19.40
CA VAL A 85 14.43 -9.16 -20.61
C VAL A 85 15.88 -8.72 -20.81
N ALA A 86 16.58 -8.34 -19.75
CA ALA A 86 17.99 -7.95 -19.80
C ALA A 86 18.89 -9.08 -20.33
N THR A 87 18.70 -10.29 -19.81
CA THR A 87 19.46 -11.48 -20.24
C THR A 87 19.13 -11.87 -21.67
N ALA A 88 17.86 -11.83 -22.07
CA ALA A 88 17.42 -12.13 -23.43
C ALA A 88 17.98 -11.12 -24.45
N ALA A 89 18.01 -9.83 -24.12
CA ALA A 89 18.50 -8.78 -25.02
C ALA A 89 20.01 -8.56 -24.96
N GLY A 90 20.71 -9.17 -23.98
CA GLY A 90 22.16 -9.00 -23.79
C GLY A 90 22.55 -7.58 -23.33
N VAL A 91 21.71 -6.95 -22.52
CA VAL A 91 21.86 -5.58 -22.02
C VAL A 91 21.92 -5.58 -20.48
N PRO A 92 22.75 -4.75 -19.82
CA PRO A 92 22.76 -4.65 -18.36
C PRO A 92 21.40 -4.25 -17.77
N VAL A 93 20.94 -4.98 -16.75
CA VAL A 93 19.61 -4.76 -16.14
C VAL A 93 19.40 -3.35 -15.60
N GLY A 94 20.45 -2.72 -15.07
CA GLY A 94 20.39 -1.35 -14.53
C GLY A 94 20.16 -0.26 -15.57
N LEU A 95 20.19 -0.59 -16.86
CA LEU A 95 19.92 0.35 -17.96
C LEU A 95 18.50 0.18 -18.53
N LEU A 96 17.76 -0.86 -18.15
CA LEU A 96 16.40 -1.06 -18.61
C LEU A 96 15.41 -0.22 -17.81
N HIS A 97 14.48 0.40 -18.51
CA HIS A 97 13.42 1.21 -17.93
C HIS A 97 12.07 0.69 -18.41
N GLY A 98 11.08 0.66 -17.51
CA GLY A 98 9.75 0.13 -17.79
C GLY A 98 9.17 -0.65 -16.62
N ALA A 99 7.84 -0.76 -16.64
CA ALA A 99 7.05 -1.57 -15.72
C ALA A 99 6.52 -2.83 -16.40
N THR A 100 6.25 -2.78 -17.71
CA THR A 100 5.75 -3.93 -18.49
C THR A 100 6.85 -4.59 -19.30
N ARG A 101 6.57 -5.82 -19.77
CA ARG A 101 7.50 -6.57 -20.63
C ARG A 101 7.80 -5.78 -21.91
N GLU A 102 6.77 -5.23 -22.54
CA GLU A 102 6.86 -4.49 -23.79
C GLU A 102 7.73 -3.24 -23.65
N GLU A 103 7.56 -2.48 -22.57
CA GLU A 103 8.37 -1.30 -22.28
C GLU A 103 9.84 -1.66 -22.07
N LEU A 104 10.11 -2.75 -21.34
CA LEU A 104 11.46 -3.24 -21.09
C LEU A 104 12.14 -3.73 -22.38
N GLU A 105 11.41 -4.42 -23.26
CA GLU A 105 11.90 -4.86 -24.56
C GLU A 105 12.21 -3.67 -25.49
N GLN A 106 11.35 -2.65 -25.50
CA GLN A 106 11.61 -1.40 -26.22
C GLN A 106 12.85 -0.67 -25.68
N SER A 107 12.98 -0.58 -24.35
CA SER A 107 14.18 -0.02 -23.71
C SER A 107 15.43 -0.82 -24.12
N ALA A 108 15.35 -2.14 -24.20
CA ALA A 108 16.48 -2.96 -24.61
C ALA A 108 16.83 -2.77 -26.10
N ALA A 109 15.81 -2.66 -26.96
CA ALA A 109 15.98 -2.41 -28.39
C ALA A 109 16.66 -1.06 -28.67
N THR A 110 16.23 0.00 -27.98
CA THR A 110 16.84 1.34 -28.13
C THR A 110 18.31 1.35 -27.69
N LEU A 111 18.64 0.67 -26.59
CA LEU A 111 20.03 0.54 -26.13
C LEU A 111 20.91 -0.24 -27.12
N ASN A 112 20.37 -1.31 -27.70
CA ASN A 112 21.07 -2.07 -28.73
C ASN A 112 21.31 -1.25 -30.01
N ALA A 113 20.33 -0.45 -30.44
CA ALA A 113 20.49 0.46 -31.57
C ALA A 113 21.56 1.54 -31.31
N PHE A 114 21.58 2.10 -30.10
CA PHE A 114 22.62 3.04 -29.67
C PHE A 114 24.01 2.41 -29.67
N ARG A 115 24.14 1.19 -29.13
CA ARG A 115 25.41 0.42 -29.13
C ARG A 115 25.91 0.15 -30.56
N ALA A 116 25.02 -0.21 -31.47
CA ALA A 116 25.36 -0.44 -32.87
C ALA A 116 25.85 0.84 -33.57
N THR A 117 25.30 2.00 -33.21
CA THR A 117 25.73 3.30 -33.77
C THR A 117 27.10 3.71 -33.22
N ALA A 118 27.35 3.50 -31.92
CA ALA A 118 28.62 3.83 -31.27
C ALA A 118 29.80 2.99 -31.80
N ALA A 119 29.57 1.73 -32.15
CA ALA A 119 30.61 0.84 -32.68
C ALA A 119 31.13 1.23 -34.08
N ARG A 120 30.49 2.17 -34.79
CA ARG A 120 30.79 2.51 -36.18
C ARG A 120 31.77 3.68 -36.37
N VAL A 121 32.32 4.26 -35.29
CA VAL A 121 33.37 5.29 -35.43
C VAL A 121 34.70 4.61 -35.71
N GLU A 122 35.08 4.55 -36.99
CA GLU A 122 36.38 4.05 -37.40
C GLU A 122 37.48 4.99 -36.84
N PRO A 123 38.49 4.48 -36.10
CA PRO A 123 39.53 5.33 -35.55
C PRO A 123 40.28 6.00 -36.70
N ASP A 124 40.25 7.32 -36.79
CA ASP A 124 41.03 8.04 -37.80
C ASP A 124 42.54 7.89 -37.45
N PRO A 125 43.33 7.20 -38.30
CA PRO A 125 44.74 6.90 -38.04
C PRO A 125 45.64 8.15 -38.04
N ASN A 126 45.09 9.33 -38.37
CA ASN A 126 45.80 10.61 -38.32
C ASN A 126 45.41 11.48 -37.12
N GLN A 127 44.54 11.02 -36.22
CA GLN A 127 44.27 11.74 -34.97
C GLN A 127 45.56 11.88 -34.15
N GLY A 128 46.05 13.12 -34.02
CA GLY A 128 47.29 13.46 -33.32
C GLY A 128 48.51 13.69 -34.22
N ARG A 129 48.42 13.49 -35.54
CA ARG A 129 49.52 13.84 -36.46
C ARG A 129 49.44 15.31 -36.85
N THR A 130 50.24 16.16 -36.20
CA THR A 130 50.52 17.50 -36.72
C THR A 130 51.53 17.36 -37.86
N ASN A 131 51.18 17.86 -39.04
CA ASN A 131 52.07 17.87 -40.20
C ASN A 131 53.17 18.91 -39.96
N ALA A 132 54.28 18.50 -39.36
CA ALA A 132 55.49 19.30 -39.25
C ALA A 132 56.23 19.35 -40.61
N THR A 133 55.69 20.10 -41.57
CA THR A 133 56.43 20.47 -42.78
C THR A 133 56.18 21.94 -43.08
N GLY A 134 57.08 22.80 -42.60
CA GLY A 134 57.08 24.23 -42.92
C GLY A 134 57.56 25.15 -41.80
N ALA A 135 58.72 24.90 -41.21
CA ALA A 135 59.40 25.89 -40.40
C ALA A 135 60.08 26.93 -41.32
N SER A 136 59.51 28.12 -41.45
CA SER A 136 60.27 29.33 -41.82
C SER A 136 60.30 30.30 -40.64
N SER A 137 61.45 30.31 -39.99
CA SER A 137 62.03 31.32 -39.10
C SER A 137 61.25 32.63 -38.89
N GLY A 138 60.75 32.82 -37.68
CA GLY A 138 60.52 34.14 -37.07
C GLY A 138 60.94 34.06 -35.62
N ARG A 139 62.19 34.44 -35.31
CA ARG A 139 62.66 34.55 -33.92
C ARG A 139 61.83 35.65 -33.25
N PHE A 140 61.06 35.30 -32.23
CA PHE A 140 60.42 36.27 -31.35
C PHE A 140 61.54 36.89 -30.48
N ASP A 141 61.89 38.14 -30.76
CA ASP A 141 62.93 38.87 -30.03
C ASP A 141 62.25 39.70 -28.91
N PRO A 142 62.37 39.33 -27.63
CA PRO A 142 61.59 39.95 -26.55
C PRO A 142 62.08 41.37 -26.15
N ARG A 143 63.05 41.94 -26.87
CA ARG A 143 63.66 43.25 -26.56
C ARG A 143 62.91 44.46 -27.13
N THR A 144 61.83 44.26 -27.87
CA THR A 144 61.08 45.35 -28.54
C THR A 144 59.85 45.83 -27.79
N LEU A 145 59.58 45.33 -26.57
CA LEU A 145 58.32 45.59 -25.86
C LEU A 145 58.40 46.53 -24.64
N PHE A 146 59.48 47.29 -24.46
CA PHE A 146 59.52 48.36 -23.45
C PHE A 146 60.26 49.60 -23.97
N PRO A 147 59.57 50.71 -24.28
CA PRO A 147 60.23 52.00 -24.47
C PRO A 147 60.66 52.57 -23.10
N HIS A 148 61.91 53.02 -23.01
CA HIS A 148 62.39 53.87 -21.92
C HIS A 148 62.13 55.35 -22.27
N ILE A 149 61.38 56.01 -21.37
CA ILE A 149 61.16 57.47 -21.20
C ILE A 149 60.28 58.12 -22.26
#